data_AF-A0A9P6JRQ8-F1
#
_entry.id   AF-A0A9P6JRQ8-F1
#
_cell.length_a   1.000
_cell.length_b   1.000
_cell.length_c   1.000
_cell.angle_alpha   90.00
_cell.angle_beta   90.00
_cell.angle_gamma   90.00
#
_symmetry.space_group_name_H-M   'P 1'
#
loop_
_entity.id
_entity.type
_entity.pdbx_description
1 polymer ?
#
loop_
_entity_poly.entity_id
_entity_poly.type
_entity_poly.pdbx_seq_one_letter_code
_entity_poly.pdbx_strand_id
1 'polypeptide(L)'
;MSETVIREVTSGVWTFSKPFTRSGFWPIGGRSTAIKLQEGGVWVLASTPLDTETKAKIDELGPVKYIISPDAVHHMFLGDFKKVYPTAKLIATDAAAQRHEDPELKFDGAWGKDDPSTKYGFENEIDSCFFSGHGNKEVAFLHKASKTLVEADLLFNLPAKEQYSKSKSSGSFWGLNVAPYGWLHRKMVWSLGTDKDAMKRDVKTVSEWDFDRIIPCHGDVIETEGKKAWNDVYRDYMV
;
A
#
# COMPACT_ATOMS: atom_id res chain seq x y z
N MET A 1 23.04 -3.86 12.07
CA MET A 1 22.29 -4.92 11.36
C MET A 1 21.11 -4.24 10.71
N SER A 2 20.76 -4.63 9.48
CA SER A 2 19.57 -4.11 8.80
C SER A 2 18.32 -4.37 9.64
N GLU A 3 17.45 -3.37 9.79
CA GLU A 3 16.13 -3.52 10.41
C GLU A 3 15.06 -3.97 9.40
N THR A 4 15.46 -4.26 8.16
CA THR A 4 14.54 -4.69 7.09
C THR A 4 14.16 -6.15 7.26
N VAL A 5 12.85 -6.38 7.33
CA VAL A 5 12.24 -7.71 7.35
C VAL A 5 11.71 -8.00 5.96
N ILE A 6 12.31 -8.99 5.32
CA ILE A 6 11.95 -9.44 3.97
C ILE A 6 11.18 -10.75 4.10
N ARG A 7 9.98 -10.80 3.54
CA ARG A 7 9.13 -12.00 3.61
C ARG A 7 8.41 -12.24 2.29
N GLU A 8 8.42 -13.48 1.82
CA GLU A 8 7.45 -13.94 0.83
C GLU A 8 6.15 -14.27 1.55
N VAL A 9 5.11 -13.49 1.30
CA VAL A 9 3.82 -13.63 1.99
C VAL A 9 3.02 -14.77 1.37
N THR A 10 3.07 -14.84 0.05
CA THR A 10 2.53 -15.91 -0.80
C THR A 10 3.34 -15.91 -2.10
N SER A 11 3.20 -16.95 -2.92
CA SER A 11 4.05 -17.14 -4.10
C SER A 11 4.12 -15.89 -4.97
N GLY A 12 5.32 -15.33 -5.13
CA GLY A 12 5.58 -14.15 -5.95
C GLY A 12 5.19 -12.80 -5.33
N VAL A 13 4.66 -12.77 -4.10
CA VAL A 13 4.28 -11.55 -3.38
C VAL A 13 5.18 -11.36 -2.16
N TRP A 14 6.01 -10.33 -2.20
CA TRP A 14 7.07 -10.05 -1.23
C TRP A 14 6.83 -8.74 -0.52
N THR A 15 7.11 -8.71 0.79
CA THR A 15 7.05 -7.50 1.61
C THR A 15 8.42 -7.12 2.16
N PHE A 16 8.63 -5.82 2.30
CA PHE A 16 9.85 -5.20 2.81
C PHE A 16 9.45 -4.26 3.96
N SER A 17 9.44 -4.82 5.16
CA SER A 17 8.92 -4.19 6.37
C SER A 17 10.05 -3.52 7.16
N LYS A 18 9.85 -2.28 7.61
CA LYS A 18 10.83 -1.51 8.40
C LYS A 18 10.15 -0.74 9.53
N PRO A 19 10.87 -0.41 10.62
CA PRO A 19 10.32 0.45 11.66
C PRO A 19 10.10 1.85 11.10
N PHE A 20 8.94 2.44 11.40
CA PHE A 20 8.60 3.81 11.01
C PHE A 20 7.67 4.44 12.03
N THR A 21 8.10 5.57 12.58
CA THR A 21 7.37 6.31 13.61
C THR A 21 6.84 7.61 13.03
N ARG A 22 5.52 7.67 12.80
CA ARG A 22 4.83 8.84 12.27
C ARG A 22 4.91 9.99 13.28
N SER A 23 5.28 11.16 12.79
CA SER A 23 5.43 12.40 13.58
C SER A 23 6.35 12.26 14.80
N GLY A 24 7.24 11.27 14.82
CA GLY A 24 8.20 11.03 15.91
C GLY A 24 7.64 10.36 17.17
N PHE A 25 6.33 10.09 17.26
CA PHE A 25 5.74 9.44 18.44
C PHE A 25 4.81 8.25 18.15
N TRP A 26 4.28 8.08 16.94
CA TRP A 26 3.33 7.00 16.65
C TRP A 26 3.98 5.88 15.81
N PRO A 27 4.39 4.74 16.42
CA PRO A 27 5.14 3.67 15.75
C PRO A 27 4.21 2.77 14.92
N ILE A 28 3.90 3.20 13.69
CA ILE A 28 2.96 2.52 12.79
C ILE A 28 3.63 1.54 11.82
N GLY A 29 4.96 1.55 11.75
CA GLY A 29 5.73 0.72 10.82
C GLY A 29 5.61 1.21 9.38
N GLY A 30 6.48 0.75 8.48
CA GLY A 30 6.36 1.01 7.04
C GLY A 30 6.61 -0.26 6.24
N ARG A 31 6.00 -0.40 5.07
CA ARG A 31 6.16 -1.59 4.22
C ARG A 31 6.08 -1.24 2.73
N SER A 32 7.09 -1.63 1.97
CA SER A 32 6.94 -1.76 0.51
C SER A 32 6.48 -3.18 0.16
N THR A 33 5.81 -3.31 -0.98
CA THR A 33 5.36 -4.62 -1.49
C THR A 33 5.80 -4.77 -2.94
N ALA A 34 6.41 -5.91 -3.28
CA ALA A 34 6.76 -6.28 -4.65
C ALA A 34 5.99 -7.52 -5.09
N ILE A 35 5.46 -7.48 -6.29
CA ILE A 35 4.72 -8.59 -6.91
C ILE A 35 5.44 -8.96 -8.21
N LYS A 36 5.84 -10.23 -8.31
CA LYS A 36 6.35 -10.80 -9.54
C LYS A 36 5.18 -11.11 -10.47
N LEU A 37 5.14 -10.44 -11.61
CA LEU A 37 4.08 -10.58 -12.61
C LEU A 37 4.28 -11.84 -13.46
N GLN A 38 3.19 -12.51 -13.82
CA GLN A 38 3.13 -13.66 -14.71
C GLN A 38 3.54 -13.29 -16.15
N GLU A 39 3.18 -12.09 -16.61
CA GLU A 39 3.65 -11.52 -17.87
C GLU A 39 5.12 -11.03 -17.80
N GLY A 40 5.79 -11.31 -16.68
CA GLY A 40 7.19 -11.03 -16.42
C GLY A 40 7.43 -9.65 -15.83
N GLY A 41 8.53 -9.53 -15.08
CA GLY A 41 8.92 -8.32 -14.38
C GLY A 41 8.23 -8.15 -13.02
N VAL A 42 8.46 -7.00 -12.40
CA VAL A 42 8.05 -6.73 -11.01
C VAL A 42 7.24 -5.44 -10.94
N TRP A 43 6.09 -5.53 -10.27
CA TRP A 43 5.29 -4.40 -9.82
C TRP A 43 5.66 -4.09 -8.36
N VAL A 44 5.98 -2.84 -8.04
CA VAL A 44 6.44 -2.46 -6.70
C VAL A 44 5.65 -1.27 -6.17
N LEU A 45 4.97 -1.43 -5.04
CA LEU A 45 4.51 -0.32 -4.21
C LEU A 45 5.68 0.15 -3.35
N ALA A 46 6.20 1.34 -3.63
CA ALA A 46 7.42 1.87 -3.05
C ALA A 46 7.12 2.81 -1.86
N SER A 47 7.12 2.25 -0.65
CA SER A 47 6.73 2.93 0.60
C SER A 47 7.81 2.92 1.69
N THR A 48 8.96 2.28 1.45
CA THR A 48 10.11 2.23 2.36
C THR A 48 11.40 2.52 1.60
N PRO A 49 12.50 2.89 2.28
CA PRO A 49 13.79 3.10 1.61
C PRO A 49 14.23 1.89 0.78
N LEU A 50 14.77 2.13 -0.42
CA LEU A 50 15.41 1.12 -1.26
C LEU A 50 16.83 0.84 -0.75
N ASP A 51 16.95 0.14 0.38
CA ASP A 51 18.25 -0.28 0.89
C ASP A 51 18.85 -1.45 0.10
N THR A 52 20.10 -1.78 0.40
CA THR A 52 20.86 -2.82 -0.30
C THR A 52 20.15 -4.18 -0.31
N GLU A 53 19.55 -4.60 0.80
CA GLU A 53 18.87 -5.90 0.92
C GLU A 53 17.53 -5.91 0.16
N THR A 54 16.76 -4.82 0.26
CA THR A 54 15.51 -4.62 -0.49
C THR A 54 15.79 -4.65 -1.99
N LYS A 55 16.81 -3.89 -2.44
CA LYS A 55 17.21 -3.85 -3.85
C LYS A 55 17.65 -5.24 -4.34
N ALA A 56 18.55 -5.90 -3.62
CA ALA A 56 19.05 -7.21 -4.01
C ALA A 56 17.89 -8.21 -4.19
N LYS A 57 16.92 -8.18 -3.27
CA LYS A 57 15.77 -9.07 -3.38
C LYS A 57 14.84 -8.72 -4.54
N ILE A 58 14.57 -7.44 -4.79
CA ILE A 58 13.77 -7.02 -5.94
C ILE A 58 14.46 -7.43 -7.26
N ASP A 59 15.78 -7.27 -7.36
CA ASP A 59 16.56 -7.70 -8.53
C ASP A 59 16.45 -9.21 -8.79
N GLU A 60 16.43 -10.04 -7.73
CA GLU A 60 16.21 -11.50 -7.83
C GLU A 60 14.83 -11.85 -8.42
N LEU A 61 13.81 -11.03 -8.19
CA LEU A 61 12.45 -11.29 -8.69
C LEU A 61 12.34 -11.03 -10.20
N GLY A 62 13.12 -10.07 -10.71
CA GLY A 62 13.19 -9.72 -12.13
C GLY A 62 13.23 -8.20 -12.38
N PRO A 63 13.14 -7.77 -13.66
CA PRO A 63 13.17 -6.36 -14.00
C PRO A 63 11.93 -5.63 -13.45
N VAL A 64 12.13 -4.53 -12.72
CA VAL A 64 11.03 -3.68 -12.25
C VAL A 64 10.38 -2.99 -13.45
N LYS A 65 9.08 -3.24 -13.63
CA LYS A 65 8.26 -2.64 -14.69
C LYS A 65 7.41 -1.49 -14.18
N TYR A 66 7.00 -1.52 -12.91
CA TYR A 66 6.11 -0.52 -12.32
C TYR A 66 6.58 -0.13 -10.91
N ILE A 67 6.68 1.17 -10.67
CA ILE A 67 6.86 1.77 -9.35
C ILE A 67 5.57 2.53 -9.04
N ILE A 68 4.94 2.18 -7.92
CA ILE A 68 3.63 2.66 -7.54
C ILE A 68 3.69 3.47 -6.24
N SER A 69 3.04 4.63 -6.26
CA SER A 69 2.64 5.36 -5.07
C SER A 69 1.13 5.20 -4.86
N PRO A 70 0.68 4.66 -3.71
CA PRO A 70 -0.72 4.35 -3.48
C PRO A 70 -1.56 5.58 -3.11
N ASP A 71 -0.96 6.63 -2.56
CA ASP A 71 -1.68 7.79 -2.02
C ASP A 71 -0.80 9.05 -1.90
N ALA A 72 -1.39 10.13 -1.40
CA ALA A 72 -0.75 11.43 -1.26
C ALA A 72 0.33 11.56 -0.17
N VAL A 73 0.66 10.51 0.60
CA VAL A 73 1.69 10.55 1.66
C VAL A 73 2.77 9.49 1.50
N HIS A 74 2.58 8.54 0.59
CA HIS A 74 3.52 7.48 0.24
C HIS A 74 4.35 7.80 -1.01
N HIS A 75 4.98 8.99 -1.03
CA HIS A 75 5.74 9.49 -2.18
C HIS A 75 7.24 9.69 -1.93
N MET A 76 7.71 9.64 -0.67
CA MET A 76 9.08 10.02 -0.29
C MET A 76 10.19 9.22 -0.98
N PHE A 77 9.93 7.96 -1.35
CA PHE A 77 10.96 7.05 -1.89
C PHE A 77 10.89 6.87 -3.40
N LEU A 78 9.94 7.51 -4.09
CA LEU A 78 9.72 7.29 -5.52
C LEU A 78 10.94 7.68 -6.37
N GLY A 79 11.58 8.81 -6.04
CA GLY A 79 12.80 9.26 -6.72
C GLY A 79 13.95 8.25 -6.61
N ASP A 80 14.18 7.69 -5.43
CA ASP A 80 15.22 6.69 -5.20
C ASP A 80 14.97 5.41 -6.00
N PHE A 81 13.73 4.91 -6.01
CA PHE A 81 13.36 3.75 -6.83
C PHE A 81 13.51 4.05 -8.32
N LYS A 82 13.03 5.21 -8.80
CA LYS A 82 13.11 5.58 -10.23
C LYS A 82 14.56 5.77 -10.68
N LYS A 83 15.44 6.31 -9.83
CA LYS A 83 16.88 6.43 -10.12
C LYS A 83 17.54 5.08 -10.35
N VAL A 84 17.16 4.07 -9.57
CA VAL A 84 17.70 2.71 -9.68
C VAL A 84 17.05 1.91 -10.81
N TYR A 85 15.76 2.11 -11.05
CA TYR A 85 14.97 1.42 -12.08
C TYR A 85 14.42 2.43 -13.11
N PRO A 86 15.27 3.06 -13.93
CA PRO A 86 14.86 4.19 -14.77
C PRO A 86 13.86 3.82 -15.86
N THR A 87 13.81 2.55 -16.27
CA THR A 87 12.88 2.04 -17.29
C THR A 87 11.51 1.66 -16.71
N ALA A 88 11.35 1.55 -15.39
CA ALA A 88 10.07 1.23 -14.77
C ALA A 88 9.10 2.41 -14.94
N LYS A 89 7.84 2.15 -15.28
CA LYS A 89 6.80 3.20 -15.26
C LYS A 89 6.57 3.65 -13.81
N LEU A 90 6.62 4.96 -13.57
CA LEU A 90 6.29 5.54 -12.28
C LEU A 90 4.85 6.04 -12.31
N ILE A 91 3.98 5.41 -11.54
CA ILE A 91 2.55 5.72 -11.51
C ILE A 91 2.18 6.05 -10.07
N ALA A 92 1.46 7.13 -9.87
CA ALA A 92 1.14 7.64 -8.54
C ALA A 92 -0.28 8.16 -8.51
N THR A 93 -0.77 8.60 -7.36
CA THR A 93 -1.95 9.46 -7.35
C THR A 93 -1.53 10.89 -7.69
N ASP A 94 -2.40 11.67 -8.32
CA ASP A 94 -2.11 13.06 -8.67
C ASP A 94 -1.75 13.87 -7.40
N ALA A 95 -2.41 13.56 -6.28
CA ALA A 95 -2.11 14.14 -4.99
C ALA A 95 -0.70 13.80 -4.47
N ALA A 96 -0.16 12.62 -4.78
CA ALA A 96 1.20 12.24 -4.47
C ALA A 96 2.21 12.96 -5.37
N ALA A 97 1.91 13.02 -6.68
CA ALA A 97 2.75 13.71 -7.66
C ALA A 97 2.90 15.21 -7.34
N GLN A 98 1.82 15.87 -6.94
CA GLN A 98 1.85 17.28 -6.53
C GLN A 98 2.59 17.55 -5.23
N ARG A 99 2.70 16.55 -4.33
CA ARG A 99 3.40 16.67 -3.04
C ARG A 99 4.86 16.23 -3.09
N HIS A 100 5.28 15.61 -4.19
CA HIS A 100 6.65 15.15 -4.33
C HIS A 100 7.62 16.34 -4.32
N GLU A 101 8.73 16.19 -3.62
CA GLU A 101 9.70 17.30 -3.39
C GLU A 101 10.51 17.64 -4.65
N ASP A 102 10.74 16.64 -5.51
CA ASP A 102 11.39 16.84 -6.81
C ASP A 102 10.32 17.13 -7.89
N PRO A 103 10.23 18.37 -8.40
CA PRO A 103 9.29 18.74 -9.45
C PRO A 103 9.66 18.19 -10.82
N GLU A 104 10.90 17.73 -11.02
CA GLU A 104 11.38 17.17 -12.28
C GLU A 104 11.11 15.65 -12.39
N LEU A 105 10.66 15.02 -11.29
CA LEU A 105 10.31 13.61 -11.30
C LEU A 105 9.10 13.38 -12.22
N LYS A 106 9.33 12.66 -13.32
CA LYS A 106 8.31 12.38 -14.33
C LYS A 106 7.47 11.18 -13.94
N PHE A 107 6.16 11.41 -13.86
CA PHE A 107 5.15 10.38 -13.67
C PHE A 107 4.58 9.94 -15.02
N ASP A 108 4.60 8.63 -15.26
CA ASP A 108 4.09 7.99 -16.46
C ASP A 108 2.54 7.84 -16.43
N GLY A 109 1.93 8.00 -15.25
CA GLY A 109 0.49 7.98 -15.04
C GLY A 109 0.08 8.49 -13.66
N ALA A 110 -1.14 9.02 -13.54
CA ALA A 110 -1.65 9.56 -12.29
C ALA A 110 -3.16 9.32 -12.06
N TRP A 111 -3.51 8.55 -11.01
CA TRP A 111 -4.91 8.45 -10.57
C TRP A 111 -5.43 9.79 -10.05
N GLY A 112 -6.64 10.16 -10.45
CA GLY A 112 -7.25 11.46 -10.12
C GLY A 112 -6.92 12.57 -11.11
N LYS A 113 -6.02 12.33 -12.07
CA LYS A 113 -5.73 13.23 -13.19
C LYS A 113 -6.07 12.58 -14.53
N ASP A 114 -5.64 11.33 -14.74
CA ASP A 114 -5.94 10.59 -15.96
C ASP A 114 -7.41 10.16 -16.01
N ASP A 115 -7.89 9.79 -17.20
CA ASP A 115 -9.24 9.25 -17.37
C ASP A 115 -9.41 7.97 -16.52
N PRO A 116 -10.53 7.79 -15.79
CA PRO A 116 -10.75 6.59 -14.96
C PRO A 116 -10.68 5.25 -15.70
N SER A 117 -10.84 5.24 -17.03
CA SER A 117 -10.72 4.04 -17.86
C SER A 117 -9.29 3.71 -18.27
N THR A 118 -8.32 4.59 -17.97
CA THR A 118 -6.90 4.43 -18.33
C THR A 118 -6.34 3.12 -17.79
N LYS A 119 -5.55 2.44 -18.63
CA LYS A 119 -4.82 1.23 -18.30
C LYS A 119 -3.32 1.49 -18.41
N TYR A 120 -2.57 1.17 -17.38
CA TYR A 120 -1.13 1.40 -17.29
C TYR A 120 -0.29 0.18 -17.72
N GLY A 121 -0.94 -0.99 -17.81
CA GLY A 121 -0.40 -2.22 -18.39
C GLY A 121 -0.29 -3.39 -17.41
N PHE A 122 -0.60 -3.22 -16.12
CA PHE A 122 -0.59 -4.31 -15.14
C PHE A 122 -1.99 -4.89 -14.88
N GLU A 123 -3.03 -4.32 -15.48
CA GLU A 123 -4.43 -4.60 -15.13
C GLU A 123 -4.91 -6.01 -15.48
N ASN A 124 -4.17 -6.74 -16.31
CA ASN A 124 -4.44 -8.17 -16.52
C ASN A 124 -4.25 -8.98 -15.23
N GLU A 125 -3.33 -8.55 -14.35
CA GLU A 125 -2.94 -9.28 -13.15
C GLU A 125 -3.34 -8.57 -11.85
N ILE A 126 -3.38 -7.24 -11.87
CA ILE A 126 -3.66 -6.39 -10.70
C ILE A 126 -4.82 -5.43 -11.00
N ASP A 127 -5.96 -5.61 -10.35
CA ASP A 127 -7.03 -4.60 -10.40
C ASP A 127 -6.69 -3.42 -9.49
N SER A 128 -7.20 -2.23 -9.82
CA SER A 128 -7.06 -1.03 -8.98
C SER A 128 -8.39 -0.31 -8.80
N CYS A 129 -8.57 0.34 -7.65
CA CYS A 129 -9.74 1.14 -7.32
C CYS A 129 -9.26 2.44 -6.63
N PHE A 130 -9.51 3.59 -7.26
CA PHE A 130 -9.11 4.88 -6.74
C PHE A 130 -10.20 5.49 -5.84
N PHE A 131 -9.89 5.65 -4.56
CA PHE A 131 -10.72 6.26 -3.54
C PHE A 131 -10.59 7.78 -3.58
N SER A 132 -11.28 8.40 -4.54
CA SER A 132 -11.31 9.87 -4.66
C SER A 132 -11.90 10.56 -3.43
N GLY A 133 -12.72 9.84 -2.65
CA GLY A 133 -13.30 10.33 -1.39
C GLY A 133 -12.37 10.21 -0.18
N HIS A 134 -11.27 9.46 -0.26
CA HIS A 134 -10.32 9.33 0.85
C HIS A 134 -9.53 10.63 1.04
N GLY A 135 -9.18 10.96 2.29
CA GLY A 135 -8.43 12.17 2.65
C GLY A 135 -7.04 12.20 2.02
N ASN A 136 -6.42 11.04 1.82
CA ASN A 136 -5.14 10.89 1.14
C ASN A 136 -5.26 10.56 -0.36
N LYS A 137 -6.48 10.48 -0.93
CA LYS A 137 -6.72 10.12 -2.34
C LYS A 137 -5.96 8.84 -2.70
N GLU A 138 -6.43 7.71 -2.20
CA GLU A 138 -5.68 6.46 -2.19
C GLU A 138 -6.17 5.46 -3.24
N VAL A 139 -5.34 4.49 -3.62
CA VAL A 139 -5.67 3.40 -4.53
C VAL A 139 -5.50 2.07 -3.83
N ALA A 140 -6.54 1.23 -3.86
CA ALA A 140 -6.46 -0.16 -3.47
C ALA A 140 -6.08 -1.03 -4.68
N PHE A 141 -5.26 -2.06 -4.47
CA PHE A 141 -4.78 -2.95 -5.53
C PHE A 141 -5.09 -4.42 -5.21
N LEU A 142 -5.76 -5.15 -6.11
CA LEU A 142 -5.96 -6.59 -5.96
C LEU A 142 -5.04 -7.34 -6.92
N HIS A 143 -4.08 -8.10 -6.38
CA HIS A 143 -3.40 -9.13 -7.14
C HIS A 143 -4.29 -10.37 -7.28
N LYS A 144 -4.79 -10.60 -8.50
CA LYS A 144 -5.83 -11.59 -8.80
C LYS A 144 -5.41 -13.02 -8.45
N ALA A 145 -4.22 -13.41 -8.90
CA ALA A 145 -3.76 -14.79 -8.78
C ALA A 145 -3.58 -15.22 -7.31
N SER A 146 -3.12 -14.32 -6.45
CA SER A 146 -2.89 -14.63 -5.03
C SER A 146 -4.03 -14.22 -4.11
N LYS A 147 -5.09 -13.60 -4.64
CA LYS A 147 -6.22 -13.07 -3.86
C LYS A 147 -5.76 -12.12 -2.74
N THR A 148 -4.81 -11.24 -3.07
CA THR A 148 -4.19 -10.33 -2.11
C THR A 148 -4.56 -8.89 -2.44
N LEU A 149 -5.23 -8.24 -1.51
CA LEU A 149 -5.41 -6.80 -1.48
C LEU A 149 -4.13 -6.14 -0.94
N VAL A 150 -3.60 -5.15 -1.65
CA VAL A 150 -2.50 -4.30 -1.22
C VAL A 150 -3.03 -2.87 -1.14
N GLU A 151 -2.82 -2.23 0.00
CA GLU A 151 -3.23 -0.85 0.26
C GLU A 151 -2.27 -0.20 1.26
N ALA A 152 -2.42 1.10 1.48
CA ALA A 152 -1.55 1.87 2.35
C ALA A 152 -2.24 2.33 3.63
N ASP A 153 -3.14 3.31 3.52
CA ASP A 153 -3.81 4.00 4.62
C ASP A 153 -5.31 3.71 4.70
N LEU A 154 -5.87 2.90 3.79
CA LEU A 154 -7.28 2.51 3.82
C LEU A 154 -7.58 1.64 5.06
N LEU A 155 -6.65 0.77 5.44
CA LEU A 155 -6.80 -0.12 6.58
C LEU A 155 -5.48 -0.34 7.31
N PHE A 156 -5.47 -0.02 8.60
CA PHE A 156 -4.36 -0.32 9.50
C PHE A 156 -4.60 -1.62 10.25
N ASN A 157 -3.54 -2.40 10.46
CA ASN A 157 -3.56 -3.58 11.32
C ASN A 157 -2.46 -3.53 12.39
N LEU A 158 -2.50 -2.46 13.19
CA LEU A 158 -1.58 -2.24 14.29
C LEU A 158 -1.85 -3.22 15.45
N PRO A 159 -0.87 -3.48 16.34
CA PRO A 159 0.50 -2.96 16.34
C PRO A 159 1.37 -3.52 15.22
N ALA A 160 2.40 -2.77 14.83
CA ALA A 160 3.30 -3.09 13.72
C ALA A 160 4.39 -4.11 14.10
N LYS A 161 4.02 -5.32 14.52
CA LYS A 161 4.97 -6.28 15.12
C LYS A 161 6.02 -6.75 14.11
N GLU A 162 5.62 -7.11 12.89
CA GLU A 162 6.55 -7.55 11.85
C GLU A 162 7.54 -6.45 11.48
N GLN A 163 7.05 -5.22 11.33
CA GLN A 163 7.85 -4.07 10.91
C GLN A 163 8.88 -3.65 11.96
N TYR A 164 8.67 -3.99 13.23
CA TYR A 164 9.59 -3.74 14.33
C TYR A 164 10.35 -5.00 14.79
N SER A 165 10.17 -6.17 14.16
CA SER A 165 10.69 -7.44 14.69
C SER A 165 12.22 -7.54 14.71
N LYS A 166 12.91 -6.75 13.88
CA LYS A 166 14.38 -6.58 13.88
C LYS A 166 14.85 -5.29 14.55
N SER A 167 13.94 -4.47 15.06
CA SER A 167 14.26 -3.20 15.70
C SER A 167 14.52 -3.35 17.20
N LYS A 168 15.26 -2.40 17.77
CA LYS A 168 15.37 -2.23 19.24
C LYS A 168 14.16 -1.53 19.85
N SER A 169 13.30 -0.95 19.02
CA SER A 169 12.08 -0.26 19.41
C SER A 169 10.84 -1.12 19.18
N SER A 170 9.68 -0.72 19.72
CA SER A 170 8.44 -1.48 19.62
C SER A 170 7.42 -0.78 18.71
N GLY A 171 6.73 -1.57 17.88
CA GLY A 171 5.55 -1.16 17.13
C GLY A 171 4.27 -1.06 17.96
N SER A 172 4.37 -1.24 19.29
CA SER A 172 3.27 -1.09 20.24
C SER A 172 3.29 0.30 20.87
N PHE A 173 2.13 0.95 20.93
CA PHE A 173 2.00 2.32 21.45
C PHE A 173 0.95 2.38 22.55
N TRP A 174 1.34 2.21 23.82
CA TRP A 174 0.52 2.50 25.01
C TRP A 174 -0.94 2.00 24.98
N GLY A 175 -1.20 0.83 24.38
CA GLY A 175 -2.55 0.26 24.26
C GLY A 175 -3.40 0.82 23.11
N LEU A 176 -2.87 1.75 22.31
CA LEU A 176 -3.48 2.21 21.08
C LEU A 176 -3.45 1.08 20.04
N ASN A 177 -4.63 0.52 19.79
CA ASN A 177 -4.82 -0.57 18.83
C ASN A 177 -5.72 -0.11 17.69
N VAL A 178 -5.10 0.23 16.55
CA VAL A 178 -5.82 0.54 15.30
C VAL A 178 -5.79 -0.73 14.45
N ALA A 179 -6.70 -1.64 14.76
CA ALA A 179 -6.89 -2.91 14.08
C ALA A 179 -8.25 -2.94 13.37
N PRO A 180 -8.46 -3.80 12.35
CA PRO A 180 -9.67 -3.80 11.52
C PRO A 180 -10.98 -3.88 12.31
N TYR A 181 -11.01 -4.68 13.38
CA TYR A 181 -12.19 -4.89 14.22
C TYR A 181 -12.34 -3.86 15.35
N GLY A 182 -11.42 -2.89 15.43
CA GLY A 182 -11.37 -1.89 16.49
C GLY A 182 -12.34 -0.74 16.25
N TRP A 183 -13.08 -0.33 17.30
CA TRP A 183 -13.94 0.85 17.25
C TRP A 183 -13.20 2.12 16.82
N LEU A 184 -11.96 2.30 17.30
CA LEU A 184 -11.11 3.44 16.96
C LEU A 184 -10.79 3.48 15.46
N HIS A 185 -10.44 2.33 14.88
CA HIS A 185 -10.11 2.25 13.46
C HIS A 185 -11.32 2.53 12.58
N ARG A 186 -12.49 1.99 12.92
CA ARG A 186 -13.75 2.33 12.23
C ARG A 186 -14.03 3.85 12.27
N LYS A 187 -13.81 4.51 13.40
CA LYS A 187 -13.95 5.98 13.50
C LYS A 187 -12.91 6.72 12.66
N MET A 188 -11.69 6.21 12.58
CA MET A 188 -10.63 6.77 11.74
C MET A 188 -10.98 6.69 10.26
N VAL A 189 -11.33 5.52 9.73
CA VAL A 189 -11.69 5.37 8.30
C VAL A 189 -12.96 6.18 7.95
N TRP A 190 -13.89 6.31 8.89
CA TRP A 190 -15.01 7.23 8.72
C TRP A 190 -14.51 8.68 8.66
N SER A 191 -13.66 9.13 9.57
CA SER A 191 -13.16 10.51 9.56
C SER A 191 -12.33 10.84 8.31
N LEU A 192 -11.58 9.87 7.77
CA LEU A 192 -10.75 10.05 6.58
C LEU A 192 -11.55 10.03 5.27
N GLY A 193 -12.79 9.53 5.26
CA GLY A 193 -13.67 9.65 4.10
C GLY A 193 -14.25 11.05 3.98
N THR A 194 -13.59 11.92 3.22
CA THR A 194 -14.00 13.32 2.99
C THR A 194 -15.23 13.47 2.10
N ASP A 195 -15.45 12.52 1.18
CA ASP A 195 -16.68 12.39 0.38
C ASP A 195 -17.31 11.02 0.65
N LYS A 196 -18.49 11.02 1.27
CA LYS A 196 -19.15 9.78 1.71
C LYS A 196 -19.66 8.95 0.56
N ASP A 197 -20.22 9.58 -0.47
CA ASP A 197 -20.82 8.84 -1.58
C ASP A 197 -19.75 8.19 -2.45
N ALA A 198 -18.63 8.90 -2.69
CA ALA A 198 -17.46 8.30 -3.34
C ALA A 198 -16.92 7.13 -2.52
N MET A 199 -16.73 7.30 -1.20
CA MET A 199 -16.27 6.22 -0.33
C MET A 199 -17.23 5.02 -0.35
N LYS A 200 -18.55 5.20 -0.32
CA LYS A 200 -19.52 4.10 -0.40
C LYS A 200 -19.35 3.29 -1.69
N ARG A 201 -19.24 3.98 -2.83
CA ARG A 201 -19.03 3.35 -4.15
C ARG A 201 -17.73 2.53 -4.17
N ASP A 202 -16.64 3.12 -3.69
CA ASP A 202 -15.30 2.53 -3.81
C ASP A 202 -15.11 1.39 -2.79
N VAL A 203 -15.63 1.54 -1.57
CA VAL A 203 -15.71 0.46 -0.56
C VAL A 203 -16.49 -0.73 -1.10
N LYS A 204 -17.65 -0.49 -1.72
CA LYS A 204 -18.47 -1.56 -2.31
C LYS A 204 -17.72 -2.27 -3.44
N THR A 205 -17.03 -1.52 -4.30
CA THR A 205 -16.22 -2.07 -5.39
C THR A 205 -15.15 -3.03 -4.86
N VAL A 206 -14.35 -2.60 -3.88
CA VAL A 206 -13.35 -3.47 -3.25
C VAL A 206 -14.02 -4.63 -2.51
N SER A 207 -15.15 -4.40 -1.85
CA SER A 207 -15.95 -5.46 -1.21
C SER A 207 -16.59 -6.46 -2.19
N GLU A 208 -16.51 -6.25 -3.50
CA GLU A 208 -16.93 -7.24 -4.52
C GLU A 208 -15.75 -8.05 -5.08
N TRP A 209 -14.51 -7.60 -4.87
CA TRP A 209 -13.31 -8.32 -5.29
C TRP A 209 -13.09 -9.64 -4.54
N ASP A 210 -12.47 -10.62 -5.20
CA ASP A 210 -12.15 -11.94 -4.65
C ASP A 210 -10.76 -11.95 -3.99
N PHE A 211 -10.66 -11.40 -2.79
CA PHE A 211 -9.45 -11.43 -1.96
C PHE A 211 -9.68 -12.15 -0.63
N ASP A 212 -8.64 -12.69 -0.03
CA ASP A 212 -8.65 -13.24 1.34
C ASP A 212 -7.55 -12.64 2.23
N ARG A 213 -6.54 -12.03 1.61
CA ARG A 213 -5.40 -11.42 2.31
C ARG A 213 -5.37 -9.92 2.10
N ILE A 214 -4.93 -9.19 3.11
CA ILE A 214 -4.67 -7.75 3.03
C ILE A 214 -3.22 -7.47 3.49
N ILE A 215 -2.47 -6.76 2.65
CA ILE A 215 -1.14 -6.24 2.96
C ILE A 215 -1.25 -4.71 3.08
N PRO A 216 -1.35 -4.16 4.30
CA PRO A 216 -1.30 -2.71 4.53
C PRO A 216 0.14 -2.19 4.48
N CYS A 217 0.34 -0.89 4.23
CA CYS A 217 1.64 -0.24 4.48
C CYS A 217 1.94 -0.14 5.99
N HIS A 218 0.90 -0.10 6.83
CA HIS A 218 1.00 0.10 8.28
C HIS A 218 0.33 -1.03 9.07
N GLY A 219 1.11 -1.78 9.84
CA GLY A 219 0.64 -2.92 10.63
C GLY A 219 0.93 -4.29 10.02
N ASP A 220 0.55 -5.34 10.74
CA ASP A 220 0.82 -6.72 10.33
C ASP A 220 -0.07 -7.14 9.14
N VAL A 221 0.43 -8.05 8.30
CA VAL A 221 -0.37 -8.63 7.22
C VAL A 221 -1.57 -9.39 7.78
N ILE A 222 -2.73 -9.21 7.16
CA ILE A 222 -3.93 -10.03 7.42
C ILE A 222 -3.88 -11.21 6.46
N GLU A 223 -3.40 -12.35 6.93
CA GLU A 223 -3.14 -13.53 6.09
C GLU A 223 -4.41 -14.19 5.53
N THR A 224 -5.51 -14.10 6.26
CA THR A 224 -6.80 -14.74 5.98
C THR A 224 -7.95 -13.92 6.57
N GLU A 225 -9.17 -14.15 6.13
CA GLU A 225 -10.37 -13.40 6.53
C GLU A 225 -10.31 -11.90 6.15
N GLY A 226 -9.55 -11.55 5.11
CA GLY A 226 -9.40 -10.17 4.63
C GLY A 226 -10.75 -9.52 4.32
N LYS A 227 -11.66 -10.23 3.67
CA LYS A 227 -13.03 -9.72 3.39
C LYS A 227 -13.77 -9.32 4.64
N LYS A 228 -13.66 -10.14 5.69
CA LYS A 228 -14.33 -9.91 6.98
C LYS A 228 -13.72 -8.69 7.67
N ALA A 229 -12.40 -8.55 7.64
CA ALA A 229 -11.69 -7.39 8.17
C ALA A 229 -12.08 -6.09 7.43
N TRP A 230 -12.07 -6.11 6.10
CA TRP A 230 -12.49 -4.98 5.26
C TRP A 230 -13.95 -4.60 5.52
N ASN A 231 -14.84 -5.58 5.52
CA ASN A 231 -16.26 -5.35 5.71
C ASN A 231 -16.59 -4.85 7.12
N ASP A 232 -15.89 -5.30 8.17
CA ASP A 232 -16.15 -4.78 9.52
C ASP A 232 -15.68 -3.33 9.68
N VAL A 233 -14.47 -3.00 9.20
CA VAL A 233 -13.94 -1.64 9.37
C VAL A 233 -14.75 -0.61 8.56
N TYR A 234 -15.26 -1.00 7.39
CA TYR A 234 -16.05 -0.13 6.50
C TYR A 234 -17.57 -0.32 6.62
N ARG A 235 -18.07 -1.02 7.63
CA ARG A 235 -19.51 -1.34 7.75
C ARG A 235 -20.45 -0.13 7.67
N ASP A 236 -20.00 1.03 8.16
CA ASP A 236 -20.78 2.28 8.15
C ASP A 236 -20.94 2.88 6.72
N TYR A 237 -20.15 2.40 5.74
CA TYR A 237 -20.28 2.74 4.32
C TYR A 237 -21.09 1.71 3.51
N MET A 238 -21.45 0.58 4.11
CA MET A 238 -22.22 -0.49 3.44
C MET A 238 -23.71 -0.49 3.81
N VAL A 239 -24.14 0.52 4.58
CA VAL A 239 -25.55 0.82 4.92
C VAL A 239 -26.16 1.90 4.03
#